data_AF-A0AAQ4EBN8-F1
#
_entry.id   AF-A0AAQ4EBN8-F1
#
_cell.length_a   1.000
_cell.length_b   1.000
_cell.length_c   1.000
_cell.angle_alpha   90.00
_cell.angle_beta   90.00
_cell.angle_gamma   90.00
#
_symmetry.space_group_name_H-M   'P 1'
#
loop_
_entity.id
_entity.type
_entity.pdbx_description
1 polymer ?
#
loop_
_entity_poly.entity_id
_entity_poly.type
_entity_poly.pdbx_seq_one_letter_code
_entity_poly.pdbx_strand_id
1 'polypeptide(L)'
;MEASEMSEASVATEGPSEASTSGTREDDDGRTRTAIVAICCLLLFLFLLFMFLGFLNDSTELDDENLKTKPPVYSGNQGNGGDRKPASTTDAVGTMPSRGTGSSGQNWSSWATSPSSGTTQTQSTIPSETTTPSQPGTSQTTATTTTTTGSTTTTTTEDSWHYSQDYTLPVWTYLHKFLCPFWSEKQGFRSHRRTYGIAYFPYMFCHYAMYCCYTLDDQMQLQPERPEVDLPPRDAVRRMAGFKAENYHLKVWLVVRGADAVFHKLLQNSNGEKATFHRNAIAWMRGNNYDGIRIWWTTAPDSLNRSLAELYNDTNDVFNLQENRTFGLVIPYGHHVHAAYNTSKLAHRRAYHTIIMYHDYPRNLTNRKATTYTLREHRVYSQILNQTDRPAFCHLMPFVALRYKIDPAKCGGNRPYQIVPLGYGPPGPLTKTAGILSLPEVCDIVDSTWNTTAVFADNANLRPNYHFACKGEDAIAYTTGEDAELNVGALDTTFEEEVFGVMNPEYDDFPGICPDEFGTKYYPIVRGIFLVYHHG
;
A
#
# COMPACT_ATOMS: atom_id res chain seq x y z
N MET A 1 34.60 -39.04 -45.41
CA MET A 1 35.74 -38.20 -45.01
C MET A 1 35.32 -37.46 -43.75
N GLU A 2 35.66 -37.82 -42.53
CA GLU A 2 36.34 -38.97 -41.92
C GLU A 2 35.48 -39.38 -40.70
N ALA A 3 35.46 -40.68 -40.44
CA ALA A 3 34.92 -41.32 -39.25
C ALA A 3 35.99 -42.29 -38.76
N SER A 4 36.18 -42.41 -37.44
CA SER A 4 36.95 -43.49 -36.77
C SER A 4 36.65 -43.39 -35.27
N GLU A 5 35.86 -44.32 -34.72
CA GLU A 5 36.24 -45.57 -34.01
C GLU A 5 36.45 -45.33 -32.49
N MET A 6 35.57 -45.87 -31.65
CA MET A 6 35.58 -47.22 -31.04
C MET A 6 36.70 -47.45 -30.02
N SER A 7 36.30 -47.72 -28.78
CA SER A 7 36.94 -48.71 -27.90
C SER A 7 36.00 -49.06 -26.74
N GLU A 8 35.38 -50.23 -26.85
CA GLU A 8 34.96 -51.06 -25.73
C GLU A 8 36.17 -51.86 -25.22
N ALA A 9 36.24 -52.12 -23.91
CA ALA A 9 36.89 -53.30 -23.36
C ALA A 9 36.26 -53.65 -22.00
N SER A 10 36.11 -54.95 -21.79
CA SER A 10 35.29 -55.64 -20.80
C SER A 10 36.15 -56.58 -19.92
N VAL A 11 35.53 -57.08 -18.83
CA VAL A 11 35.89 -58.27 -18.00
C VAL A 11 37.20 -58.15 -17.19
N ALA A 12 37.43 -58.68 -15.99
CA ALA A 12 36.86 -59.68 -15.06
C ALA A 12 37.30 -59.23 -13.61
N THR A 13 36.92 -59.77 -12.45
CA THR A 13 36.91 -61.18 -12.00
C THR A 13 36.38 -61.20 -10.55
N GLU A 14 35.67 -62.25 -10.17
CA GLU A 14 35.28 -62.59 -8.80
C GLU A 14 36.48 -63.07 -7.95
N GLY A 15 36.38 -62.94 -6.62
CA GLY A 15 37.26 -63.56 -5.64
C GLY A 15 36.79 -63.34 -4.18
N PRO A 16 36.59 -64.39 -3.35
CA PRO A 16 35.94 -64.31 -2.04
C PRO A 16 36.91 -64.35 -0.85
N SER A 17 36.54 -63.70 0.26
CA SER A 17 37.08 -63.89 1.63
C SER A 17 36.22 -63.04 2.59
N GLU A 18 35.93 -63.33 3.85
CA GLU A 18 36.18 -64.43 4.77
C GLU A 18 35.23 -64.18 5.94
N ALA A 19 34.93 -65.23 6.70
CA ALA A 19 34.05 -65.19 7.86
C ALA A 19 34.61 -64.30 8.98
N SER A 20 33.72 -63.53 9.62
CA SER A 20 33.98 -62.88 10.91
C SER A 20 32.68 -62.84 11.72
N THR A 21 32.52 -63.86 12.57
CA THR A 21 31.59 -63.90 13.69
C THR A 21 31.95 -62.83 14.72
N SER A 22 31.04 -61.91 15.04
CA SER A 22 31.07 -61.15 16.30
C SER A 22 29.65 -60.94 16.80
N GLY A 23 29.44 -61.29 18.07
CA GLY A 23 28.15 -61.63 18.64
C GLY A 23 27.17 -60.48 18.87
N THR A 24 25.92 -60.91 18.96
CA THR A 24 24.75 -60.18 19.44
C THR A 24 24.95 -59.70 20.88
N ARG A 25 24.93 -58.39 21.08
CA ARG A 25 24.70 -57.76 22.39
C ARG A 25 23.39 -56.98 22.29
N GLU A 26 22.31 -57.67 22.63
CA GLU A 26 20.97 -57.13 22.82
C GLU A 26 20.94 -56.14 23.99
N ASP A 27 20.29 -55.01 23.72
CA ASP A 27 19.26 -54.35 24.53
C ASP A 27 19.51 -54.07 26.02
N ASP A 28 19.88 -52.81 26.29
CA ASP A 28 19.44 -52.13 27.53
C ASP A 28 19.25 -50.60 27.39
N ASP A 29 19.59 -50.00 26.23
CA ASP A 29 19.55 -48.53 26.04
C ASP A 29 18.15 -47.97 25.68
N GLY A 30 17.21 -48.83 25.28
CA GLY A 30 15.85 -48.41 24.89
C GLY A 30 14.96 -48.03 26.08
N ARG A 31 15.18 -48.63 27.26
CA ARG A 31 14.35 -48.42 28.44
C ARG A 31 14.61 -47.06 29.10
N THR A 32 15.87 -46.63 29.10
CA THR A 32 16.31 -45.35 29.69
C THR A 32 15.81 -44.15 28.87
N ARG A 33 15.85 -44.25 27.53
CA ARG A 33 15.34 -43.17 26.65
C ARG A 33 13.83 -42.98 26.75
N THR A 34 13.08 -44.08 26.87
CA THR A 34 11.62 -44.00 27.01
C THR A 34 11.21 -43.40 28.36
N ALA A 35 11.94 -43.70 29.44
CA ALA A 35 11.71 -43.09 30.75
C ALA A 35 11.99 -41.58 30.76
N ILE A 36 13.07 -41.13 30.09
CA ILE A 36 13.42 -39.71 30.01
C ILE A 36 12.34 -38.92 29.25
N VAL A 37 11.85 -39.45 28.12
CA VAL A 37 10.78 -38.79 27.34
C VAL A 37 9.49 -38.70 28.16
N ALA A 38 9.13 -39.76 28.89
CA ALA A 38 7.93 -39.74 29.75
C ALA A 38 8.04 -38.70 30.89
N ILE A 39 9.22 -38.57 31.51
CA ILE A 39 9.46 -37.56 32.56
C ILE A 39 9.39 -36.15 31.97
N CYS A 40 9.99 -35.91 30.80
CA CYS A 40 9.92 -34.61 30.14
C CYS A 40 8.47 -34.21 29.78
N CYS A 41 7.66 -35.15 29.28
CA CYS A 41 6.25 -34.90 28.99
C CYS A 41 5.43 -34.61 30.26
N LEU A 42 5.71 -35.32 31.36
CA LEU A 42 5.03 -35.09 32.65
C LEU A 42 5.36 -33.71 33.22
N LEU A 43 6.63 -33.30 33.16
CA LEU A 43 7.06 -31.98 33.62
C LEU A 43 6.46 -30.85 32.78
N LEU A 44 6.39 -31.03 31.46
CA LEU A 44 5.73 -30.08 30.56
C LEU A 44 4.23 -29.95 30.88
N PHE A 45 3.56 -31.07 31.14
CA PHE A 45 2.15 -31.08 31.52
C PHE A 45 1.91 -30.38 32.86
N LEU A 46 2.75 -30.66 33.88
CA LEU A 46 2.66 -30.00 35.19
C LEU A 46 2.92 -28.49 35.10
N PHE A 47 3.85 -28.06 34.25
CA PHE A 47 4.11 -26.64 34.01
C PHE A 47 2.90 -25.93 33.37
N LEU A 48 2.29 -26.55 32.35
CA LEU A 48 1.08 -26.03 31.73
C LEU A 48 -0.11 -26.00 32.71
N LEU A 49 -0.24 -27.02 33.56
CA LEU A 49 -1.26 -27.05 34.60
C LEU A 49 -1.07 -25.91 35.63
N PHE A 50 0.17 -25.63 36.04
CA PHE A 50 0.49 -24.53 36.95
C PHE A 50 0.18 -23.16 36.33
N MET A 51 0.51 -22.96 35.05
CA MET A 51 0.16 -21.75 34.31
C MET A 51 -1.36 -21.56 34.24
N PHE A 52 -2.10 -22.64 34.00
CA PHE A 52 -3.57 -22.60 33.92
C PHE A 52 -4.22 -22.33 35.28
N LEU A 53 -3.69 -22.94 36.35
CA LEU A 53 -4.16 -22.69 37.72
C LEU A 53 -3.80 -21.28 38.22
N GLY A 54 -2.64 -20.74 37.82
CA GLY A 54 -2.29 -19.34 38.08
C GLY A 54 -3.27 -18.37 37.42
N PHE A 55 -3.68 -18.65 36.18
CA PHE A 55 -4.68 -17.86 35.46
C PHE A 55 -6.07 -17.89 36.12
N LEU A 56 -6.46 -19.02 36.72
CA LEU A 56 -7.75 -19.15 37.39
C LEU A 56 -7.77 -18.52 38.80
N ASN A 57 -6.60 -18.29 39.40
CA ASN A 57 -6.49 -17.70 40.73
C ASN A 57 -6.46 -16.16 40.70
N ASP A 58 -6.24 -15.55 39.52
CA ASP A 58 -6.20 -14.10 39.31
C ASP A 58 -7.57 -13.50 38.93
N SER A 59 -8.62 -14.33 38.86
CA SER A 59 -9.96 -13.89 38.42
C SER A 59 -10.97 -13.66 39.55
N THR A 60 -10.54 -13.54 40.81
CA THR A 60 -11.45 -13.34 41.96
C THR A 60 -11.11 -12.14 42.83
N GLU A 61 -10.77 -11.01 42.22
CA GLU A 61 -10.77 -9.72 42.92
C GLU A 61 -11.09 -8.59 41.92
N LEU A 62 -12.37 -8.41 41.63
CA LEU A 62 -12.88 -7.18 41.02
C LEU A 62 -13.96 -6.63 41.94
N ASP A 63 -13.57 -5.56 42.64
CA ASP A 63 -14.37 -4.82 43.60
C ASP A 63 -15.66 -4.25 42.99
N ASP A 64 -16.75 -4.46 43.73
CA ASP A 64 -18.14 -4.12 43.41
C ASP A 64 -18.52 -2.70 43.89
N GLU A 65 -17.60 -1.74 43.80
CA GLU A 65 -17.85 -0.33 44.18
C GLU A 65 -17.47 0.63 43.06
N ASN A 66 -18.37 0.84 42.09
CA ASN A 66 -18.71 2.17 41.53
C ASN A 66 -19.66 2.06 40.33
N LEU A 67 -20.96 1.95 40.59
CA LEU A 67 -21.99 2.17 39.56
C LEU A 67 -23.23 2.85 40.17
N LYS A 68 -23.08 4.13 40.52
CA LYS A 68 -24.19 5.06 40.75
C LYS A 68 -23.87 6.46 40.21
N THR A 69 -23.81 6.60 38.89
CA THR A 69 -24.03 7.90 38.23
C THR A 69 -25.02 7.71 37.08
N LYS A 70 -26.22 8.27 37.26
CA LYS A 70 -27.27 8.34 36.24
C LYS A 70 -26.79 9.23 35.07
N PRO A 71 -27.13 8.90 33.82
CA PRO A 71 -26.94 9.83 32.71
C PRO A 71 -27.95 10.99 32.80
N PRO A 72 -27.60 12.20 32.34
CA PRO A 72 -28.52 13.32 32.31
C PRO A 72 -29.58 13.12 31.21
N VAL A 73 -30.85 13.26 31.61
CA VAL A 73 -32.00 13.35 30.71
C VAL A 73 -31.94 14.71 30.01
N TYR A 74 -31.71 14.69 28.70
CA TYR A 74 -31.89 15.87 27.84
C TYR A 74 -33.38 16.11 27.63
N SER A 75 -33.92 17.17 28.26
CA SER A 75 -35.27 17.66 28.01
C SER A 75 -35.28 18.55 26.76
N GLY A 76 -35.81 18.02 25.66
CA GLY A 76 -36.13 18.80 24.48
C GLY A 76 -37.31 19.73 24.74
N ASN A 77 -37.05 21.03 24.68
CA ASN A 77 -38.04 22.11 24.71
C ASN A 77 -39.00 21.96 23.51
N GLN A 78 -40.26 21.57 23.76
CA GLN A 78 -41.35 21.75 22.81
C GLN A 78 -41.90 23.17 22.92
N GLY A 79 -41.59 23.99 21.92
CA GLY A 79 -42.21 25.29 21.70
C GLY A 79 -43.49 25.14 20.87
N ASN A 80 -44.58 25.67 21.43
CA ASN A 80 -45.90 25.86 20.85
C ASN A 80 -45.92 26.62 19.51
N GLY A 81 -46.91 26.28 18.70
CA GLY A 81 -47.43 27.09 17.59
C GLY A 81 -47.77 26.20 16.40
N GLY A 82 -48.98 26.14 15.85
CA GLY A 82 -50.20 26.90 16.04
C GLY A 82 -51.16 26.42 14.95
N ASP A 83 -52.46 26.55 15.21
CA ASP A 83 -53.57 26.09 14.38
C ASP A 83 -53.46 26.41 12.88
N ARG A 84 -53.77 25.42 12.03
CA ARG A 84 -54.44 25.63 10.73
C ARG A 84 -55.28 24.41 10.33
N LYS A 85 -56.56 24.70 10.06
CA LYS A 85 -57.66 23.80 9.67
C LYS A 85 -57.40 22.97 8.41
N PRO A 86 -58.12 21.84 8.23
CA PRO A 86 -58.10 21.06 7.01
C PRO A 86 -59.08 21.63 5.97
N ALA A 87 -58.69 21.56 4.69
CA ALA A 87 -59.61 21.66 3.57
C ALA A 87 -59.36 20.48 2.62
N SER A 88 -60.47 19.85 2.26
CA SER A 88 -60.64 18.66 1.43
C SER A 88 -60.49 18.93 -0.07
N THR A 89 -60.16 17.87 -0.83
CA THR A 89 -60.67 17.44 -2.16
C THR A 89 -61.04 18.52 -3.20
N THR A 90 -60.63 18.48 -4.47
CA THR A 90 -60.82 17.42 -5.50
C THR A 90 -60.00 17.74 -6.76
N ASP A 91 -59.75 16.69 -7.57
CA ASP A 91 -59.61 16.64 -9.04
C ASP A 91 -58.58 17.51 -9.78
N ALA A 92 -57.63 16.83 -10.47
CA ALA A 92 -57.53 16.90 -11.93
C ALA A 92 -56.54 15.86 -12.47
N VAL A 93 -57.08 15.02 -13.35
CA VAL A 93 -56.39 14.12 -14.28
C VAL A 93 -55.51 14.95 -15.22
N GLY A 94 -54.24 14.56 -15.36
CA GLY A 94 -53.27 15.19 -16.27
C GLY A 94 -52.28 14.17 -16.82
N THR A 95 -52.54 13.76 -18.06
CA THR A 95 -51.81 12.82 -18.91
C THR A 95 -50.31 13.11 -19.02
N MET A 96 -49.48 12.09 -18.80
CA MET A 96 -48.05 12.08 -19.17
C MET A 96 -47.88 11.91 -20.68
N PRO A 97 -46.95 12.62 -21.34
CA PRO A 97 -46.29 12.11 -22.53
C PRO A 97 -44.98 11.41 -22.16
N SER A 98 -44.85 10.21 -22.71
CA SER A 98 -43.66 9.38 -22.78
C SER A 98 -42.45 10.16 -23.30
N ARG A 99 -41.33 10.09 -22.58
CA ARG A 99 -40.03 10.55 -23.07
C ARG A 99 -39.11 9.34 -23.25
N GLY A 100 -38.65 9.20 -24.48
CA GLY A 100 -37.94 8.05 -25.00
C GLY A 100 -36.58 7.80 -24.36
N THR A 101 -36.26 6.51 -24.31
CA THR A 101 -34.95 5.94 -24.06
C THR A 101 -34.00 6.33 -25.19
N GLY A 102 -33.19 7.37 -24.97
CA GLY A 102 -32.03 7.68 -25.80
C GLY A 102 -30.77 7.12 -25.16
N SER A 103 -30.34 5.94 -25.61
CA SER A 103 -29.01 5.40 -25.33
C SER A 103 -27.97 6.21 -26.10
N SER A 104 -27.06 6.88 -25.39
CA SER A 104 -25.81 7.36 -25.95
C SER A 104 -24.67 6.91 -25.06
N GLY A 105 -24.14 5.73 -25.37
CA GLY A 105 -22.83 5.31 -24.90
C GLY A 105 -21.79 6.10 -25.67
N GLN A 106 -21.12 7.05 -25.00
CA GLN A 106 -19.88 7.64 -25.48
C GLN A 106 -18.73 7.04 -24.69
N ASN A 107 -17.99 6.16 -25.35
CA ASN A 107 -16.69 5.67 -24.95
C ASN A 107 -15.72 6.85 -24.83
N TRP A 108 -15.22 7.09 -23.62
CA TRP A 108 -14.05 7.94 -23.37
C TRP A 108 -12.87 7.04 -23.03
N SER A 109 -12.17 6.58 -24.07
CA SER A 109 -10.89 5.88 -23.98
C SER A 109 -9.93 6.49 -25.01
N SER A 110 -9.21 7.55 -24.66
CA SER A 110 -8.11 8.05 -25.51
C SER A 110 -7.23 9.15 -24.88
N TRP A 111 -6.70 8.98 -23.66
CA TRP A 111 -5.57 9.82 -23.22
C TRP A 111 -4.55 9.00 -22.45
N ALA A 112 -3.83 8.14 -23.19
CA ALA A 112 -2.56 7.55 -22.77
C ALA A 112 -1.73 7.26 -24.04
N THR A 113 -1.18 8.30 -24.64
CA THR A 113 -0.02 8.19 -25.54
C THR A 113 0.83 9.46 -25.39
N SER A 114 1.97 9.31 -24.74
CA SER A 114 3.08 10.26 -24.90
C SER A 114 3.73 10.00 -26.25
N PRO A 115 3.98 11.01 -27.10
CA PRO A 115 4.65 10.78 -28.37
C PRO A 115 6.17 10.65 -28.16
N SER A 116 6.71 9.56 -28.69
CA SER A 116 8.13 9.32 -28.89
C SER A 116 8.65 10.08 -30.13
N SER A 117 9.88 10.59 -29.98
CA SER A 117 10.90 10.80 -31.04
C SER A 117 10.50 11.53 -32.33
N GLY A 118 10.83 12.82 -32.41
CA GLY A 118 11.05 13.55 -33.65
C GLY A 118 12.48 14.08 -33.73
N THR A 119 13.38 13.31 -34.34
CA THR A 119 14.76 13.74 -34.65
C THR A 119 14.71 14.73 -35.81
N THR A 120 14.84 16.02 -35.53
CA THR A 120 15.03 17.03 -36.59
C THR A 120 16.52 17.26 -36.78
N GLN A 121 17.06 16.78 -37.90
CA GLN A 121 18.40 17.15 -38.36
C GLN A 121 18.43 18.64 -38.73
N THR A 122 19.16 19.44 -37.96
CA THR A 122 19.53 20.80 -38.35
C THR A 122 20.92 20.74 -38.99
N GLN A 123 20.98 20.85 -40.32
CA GLN A 123 22.22 21.12 -41.05
C GLN A 123 22.71 22.53 -40.70
N SER A 124 23.79 22.61 -39.92
CA SER A 124 24.54 23.85 -39.70
C SER A 124 25.69 23.92 -40.71
N THR A 125 25.67 24.98 -41.51
CA THR A 125 26.68 25.33 -42.51
C THR A 125 27.87 25.98 -41.79
N ILE A 126 29.06 25.38 -41.94
CA ILE A 126 30.33 25.96 -41.47
C ILE A 126 30.99 26.66 -42.67
N PRO A 127 31.35 27.96 -42.59
CA PRO A 127 32.21 28.59 -43.57
C PRO A 127 33.68 28.26 -43.28
N SER A 128 34.39 27.89 -44.34
CA SER A 128 35.82 27.65 -44.39
C SER A 128 36.61 28.94 -44.18
N GLU A 129 37.57 28.92 -43.26
CA GLU A 129 38.66 29.89 -43.26
C GLU A 129 40.02 29.18 -43.24
N THR A 130 40.82 29.58 -44.21
CA THR A 130 42.14 29.10 -44.56
C THR A 130 43.18 29.78 -43.67
N THR A 131 44.11 29.04 -43.06
CA THR A 131 45.44 29.59 -42.72
C THR A 131 46.51 28.51 -42.63
N THR A 132 47.65 28.89 -43.18
CA THR A 132 48.88 28.18 -43.58
C THR A 132 49.72 27.64 -42.41
N PRO A 133 50.55 26.59 -42.59
CA PRO A 133 51.28 25.94 -41.51
C PRO A 133 52.62 26.62 -41.17
N SER A 134 52.99 26.60 -39.89
CA SER A 134 54.35 26.89 -39.42
C SER A 134 54.83 25.80 -38.44
N GLN A 135 56.12 25.50 -38.59
CA GLN A 135 56.92 24.37 -38.08
C GLN A 135 56.98 24.16 -36.55
N PRO A 136 57.46 22.98 -36.10
CA PRO A 136 57.51 22.61 -34.69
C PRO A 136 58.76 23.19 -33.98
N GLY A 137 58.52 23.95 -32.92
CA GLY A 137 59.53 24.36 -31.95
C GLY A 137 59.50 23.45 -30.72
N THR A 138 60.63 22.81 -30.44
CA THR A 138 60.90 21.98 -29.27
C THR A 138 61.13 22.91 -28.06
N SER A 139 60.38 22.74 -26.97
CA SER A 139 60.65 23.43 -25.71
C SER A 139 60.44 22.51 -24.50
N GLN A 140 61.44 22.58 -23.62
CA GLN A 140 61.70 21.75 -22.45
C GLN A 140 60.60 21.82 -21.38
N THR A 141 60.28 20.66 -20.83
CA THR A 141 59.47 20.48 -19.62
C THR A 141 60.26 20.96 -18.39
N THR A 142 59.85 22.06 -17.79
CA THR A 142 60.28 22.45 -16.43
C THR A 142 59.16 22.04 -15.47
N ALA A 143 59.43 21.03 -14.64
CA ALA A 143 58.52 20.60 -13.58
C ALA A 143 58.37 21.73 -12.55
N THR A 144 57.17 22.31 -12.49
CA THR A 144 56.78 23.20 -11.40
C THR A 144 55.91 22.38 -10.45
N THR A 145 56.46 22.11 -9.26
CA THR A 145 55.76 21.46 -8.16
C THR A 145 54.71 22.43 -7.62
N THR A 146 53.46 22.26 -8.05
CA THR A 146 52.32 22.98 -7.47
C THR A 146 51.90 22.25 -6.21
N THR A 147 52.18 22.86 -5.05
CA THR A 147 51.68 22.43 -3.75
C THR A 147 50.16 22.58 -3.73
N THR A 148 49.44 21.47 -3.89
CA THR A 148 47.98 21.41 -3.77
C THR A 148 47.61 21.56 -2.30
N THR A 149 47.19 22.77 -1.90
CA THR A 149 46.54 23.01 -0.62
C THR A 149 45.28 22.16 -0.57
N GLY A 150 45.27 21.16 0.32
CA GLY A 150 44.14 20.26 0.52
C GLY A 150 42.89 21.05 0.89
N SER A 151 41.99 21.20 -0.08
CA SER A 151 40.61 21.54 0.19
C SER A 151 40.02 20.36 0.94
N THR A 152 39.94 20.48 2.26
CA THR A 152 39.17 19.58 3.11
C THR A 152 37.73 19.64 2.62
N THR A 153 37.36 18.72 1.74
CA THR A 153 35.97 18.48 1.40
C THR A 153 35.33 18.01 2.70
N THR A 154 34.75 18.94 3.46
CA THR A 154 33.71 18.62 4.43
C THR A 154 32.61 17.95 3.63
N THR A 155 32.71 16.63 3.47
CA THR A 155 31.55 15.77 3.38
C THR A 155 30.70 16.15 4.57
N THR A 156 29.72 17.04 4.35
CA THR A 156 28.54 17.07 5.18
C THR A 156 28.08 15.63 5.18
N THR A 157 28.39 14.91 6.26
CA THR A 157 27.66 13.71 6.64
C THR A 157 26.21 14.12 6.48
N GLU A 158 25.56 13.64 5.42
CA GLU A 158 24.11 13.53 5.42
C GLU A 158 23.82 12.92 6.78
N ASP A 159 23.26 13.72 7.69
CA ASP A 159 22.85 13.25 8.99
C ASP A 159 22.12 11.95 8.72
N SER A 160 22.77 10.84 9.04
CA SER A 160 22.19 9.52 8.88
C SER A 160 21.14 9.49 9.97
N TRP A 161 19.94 9.98 9.62
CA TRP A 161 18.76 9.99 10.45
C TRP A 161 18.34 8.54 10.64
N HIS A 162 19.13 7.82 11.45
CA HIS A 162 18.70 6.61 12.10
C HIS A 162 17.64 7.08 13.08
N TYR A 163 16.38 6.88 12.69
CA TYR A 163 15.29 6.82 13.65
C TYR A 163 15.80 5.91 14.78
N SER A 164 15.89 6.44 16.00
CA SER A 164 16.52 5.67 17.07
C SER A 164 15.80 4.33 17.19
N GLN A 165 16.58 3.26 17.29
CA GLN A 165 16.14 1.87 17.35
C GLN A 165 15.25 1.55 18.58
N ASP A 166 14.75 2.57 19.27
CA ASP A 166 14.04 2.44 20.53
C ASP A 166 12.55 2.10 20.34
N TYR A 167 12.04 2.13 19.11
CA TYR A 167 10.70 1.62 18.80
C TYR A 167 10.75 0.12 18.49
N THR A 168 10.98 -0.71 19.51
CA THR A 168 10.69 -2.14 19.42
C THR A 168 9.20 -2.37 19.63
N LEU A 169 8.51 -2.92 18.63
CA LEU A 169 7.10 -3.25 18.75
C LEU A 169 6.89 -4.32 19.82
N PRO A 170 6.00 -4.10 20.82
CA PRO A 170 5.72 -5.11 21.82
C PRO A 170 5.14 -6.36 21.15
N VAL A 171 5.59 -7.54 21.61
CA VAL A 171 5.25 -8.87 21.06
C VAL A 171 3.75 -9.19 21.11
N TRP A 172 2.90 -8.36 21.70
CA TRP A 172 1.45 -8.63 21.82
C TRP A 172 0.60 -7.95 20.74
N THR A 173 1.16 -7.11 19.87
CA THR A 173 0.41 -6.32 18.87
C THR A 173 0.07 -7.08 17.57
N TYR A 174 -0.19 -8.39 17.64
CA TYR A 174 -0.29 -9.21 16.42
C TYR A 174 -1.68 -9.33 15.80
N LEU A 175 -2.74 -8.87 16.46
CA LEU A 175 -4.10 -9.01 15.92
C LEU A 175 -4.31 -8.14 14.68
N HIS A 176 -3.59 -7.03 14.61
CA HIS A 176 -3.85 -5.94 13.70
C HIS A 176 -2.57 -5.65 12.90
N LYS A 177 -2.67 -5.64 11.57
CA LYS A 177 -1.54 -5.44 10.67
C LYS A 177 -1.62 -4.16 9.85
N PHE A 178 -0.45 -3.55 9.63
CA PHE A 178 -0.36 -2.27 8.94
C PHE A 178 0.43 -2.37 7.63
N LEU A 179 -0.14 -1.84 6.55
CA LEU A 179 0.39 -1.91 5.19
C LEU A 179 0.86 -0.54 4.68
N CYS A 180 2.07 -0.49 4.14
CA CYS A 180 2.66 0.70 3.54
C CYS A 180 3.14 0.42 2.11
N PRO A 181 2.63 1.13 1.09
CA PRO A 181 3.14 1.05 -0.26
C PRO A 181 4.31 2.02 -0.47
N PHE A 182 5.26 1.61 -1.30
CA PHE A 182 6.32 2.43 -1.86
C PHE A 182 6.19 2.45 -3.37
N TRP A 183 6.08 3.63 -3.98
CA TRP A 183 6.03 3.80 -5.42
C TRP A 183 7.38 4.26 -5.93
N SER A 184 8.05 3.43 -6.72
CA SER A 184 9.27 3.79 -7.40
C SER A 184 9.05 5.00 -8.32
N GLU A 185 7.86 5.16 -8.92
CA GLU A 185 7.50 6.36 -9.70
C GLU A 185 7.52 7.67 -8.89
N LYS A 186 7.31 7.59 -7.57
CA LYS A 186 7.34 8.75 -6.67
C LYS A 186 8.73 9.01 -6.09
N GLN A 187 9.70 8.15 -6.37
CA GLN A 187 11.08 8.44 -6.01
C GLN A 187 11.56 9.71 -6.71
N GLY A 188 12.04 10.66 -5.90
CA GLY A 188 12.36 12.01 -6.36
C GLY A 188 11.33 13.06 -5.93
N PHE A 189 10.22 12.68 -5.30
CA PHE A 189 9.25 13.64 -4.76
C PHE A 189 9.93 14.52 -3.70
N ARG A 190 10.10 15.80 -4.02
CA ARG A 190 10.86 16.73 -3.20
C ARG A 190 9.90 17.51 -2.31
N SER A 191 10.13 17.47 -1.00
CA SER A 191 9.48 18.36 -0.05
C SER A 191 10.57 19.14 0.69
N HIS A 192 10.55 20.46 0.51
CA HIS A 192 11.57 21.36 1.03
C HIS A 192 13.01 20.93 0.64
N ARG A 193 13.85 20.64 1.64
CA ARG A 193 15.25 20.25 1.48
C ARG A 193 15.43 18.73 1.35
N ARG A 194 14.35 17.95 1.44
CA ARG A 194 14.41 16.48 1.41
C ARG A 194 13.74 15.94 0.15
N THR A 195 14.23 14.80 -0.29
CA THR A 195 13.72 14.09 -1.47
C THR A 195 13.28 12.71 -1.03
N TYR A 196 11.98 12.44 -1.16
CA TYR A 196 11.41 11.13 -0.89
C TYR A 196 12.05 10.08 -1.81
N GLY A 197 12.41 8.96 -1.21
CA GLY A 197 12.98 7.80 -1.87
C GLY A 197 13.01 6.64 -0.89
N ILE A 198 13.59 5.52 -1.30
CA ILE A 198 13.58 4.30 -0.48
C ILE A 198 14.15 4.52 0.93
N ALA A 199 15.13 5.41 1.09
CA ALA A 199 15.73 5.74 2.39
C ALA A 199 14.77 6.46 3.36
N TYR A 200 13.71 7.10 2.86
CA TYR A 200 12.70 7.73 3.68
C TYR A 200 11.49 6.84 3.91
N PHE A 201 11.37 5.67 3.27
CA PHE A 201 10.20 4.80 3.39
C PHE A 201 9.90 4.44 4.87
N PRO A 202 8.65 4.56 5.36
CA PRO A 202 8.32 4.42 6.78
C PRO A 202 8.28 2.97 7.30
N TYR A 203 9.22 2.10 6.93
CA TYR A 203 9.17 0.64 7.21
C TYR A 203 8.98 0.25 8.69
N MET A 204 9.42 1.10 9.62
CA MET A 204 9.26 0.88 11.06
C MET A 204 7.80 0.91 11.53
N PHE A 205 6.92 1.58 10.78
CA PHE A 205 5.49 1.63 11.06
C PHE A 205 4.72 0.55 10.30
N CYS A 206 5.39 -0.39 9.62
CA CYS A 206 4.73 -1.31 8.70
C CYS A 206 4.93 -2.76 9.13
N HIS A 207 3.85 -3.53 9.08
CA HIS A 207 3.91 -5.00 9.09
C HIS A 207 4.06 -5.55 7.68
N TYR A 208 3.47 -4.86 6.71
CA TYR A 208 3.55 -5.17 5.30
C TYR A 208 4.11 -3.98 4.54
N ALA A 209 5.08 -4.22 3.68
CA ALA A 209 5.56 -3.25 2.71
C ALA A 209 5.23 -3.73 1.29
N MET A 210 4.65 -2.86 0.48
CA MET A 210 4.42 -3.11 -0.95
C MET A 210 5.41 -2.31 -1.77
N TYR A 211 6.29 -2.98 -2.50
CA TYR A 211 7.13 -2.34 -3.50
C TYR A 211 6.40 -2.29 -4.83
N CYS A 212 6.10 -1.09 -5.31
CA CYS A 212 5.57 -0.86 -6.64
C CYS A 212 6.56 -0.07 -7.49
N CYS A 213 6.78 -0.33 -8.77
CA CYS A 213 6.07 -1.33 -9.57
C CYS A 213 7.01 -2.10 -10.49
N TYR A 214 6.69 -3.38 -10.68
CA TYR A 214 7.22 -4.20 -11.76
C TYR A 214 6.11 -4.48 -12.76
N THR A 215 6.50 -4.94 -13.95
CA THR A 215 5.58 -5.41 -14.97
C THR A 215 5.92 -6.82 -15.44
N LEU A 216 5.07 -7.39 -16.30
CA LEU A 216 5.30 -8.66 -16.98
C LEU A 216 5.59 -8.40 -18.46
N ASP A 217 6.60 -9.07 -19.00
CA ASP A 217 6.82 -9.15 -20.43
C ASP A 217 6.01 -10.30 -21.08
N ASP A 218 6.15 -10.45 -22.40
CA ASP A 218 5.47 -11.50 -23.16
C ASP A 218 5.91 -12.92 -22.78
N GLN A 219 7.04 -13.06 -22.08
CA GLN A 219 7.60 -14.32 -21.60
C GLN A 219 7.24 -14.58 -20.13
N MET A 220 6.32 -13.78 -19.56
CA MET A 220 5.90 -13.84 -18.16
C MET A 220 7.07 -13.64 -17.18
N GLN A 221 8.09 -12.88 -17.58
CA GLN A 221 9.19 -12.47 -16.70
C GLN A 221 8.85 -11.15 -16.02
N LEU A 222 9.29 -11.01 -14.78
CA LEU A 222 9.13 -9.77 -14.01
C LEU A 222 10.18 -8.75 -14.45
N GLN A 223 9.73 -7.60 -14.94
CA GLN A 223 10.57 -6.51 -15.42
C GLN A 223 10.40 -5.26 -14.55
N PRO A 224 11.48 -4.54 -14.20
CA PRO A 224 11.35 -3.28 -13.47
C PRO A 224 10.68 -2.21 -14.33
N GLU A 225 9.71 -1.47 -13.79
CA GLU A 225 9.14 -0.32 -14.49
C GLU A 225 10.08 0.89 -14.48
N ARG A 226 10.95 0.99 -13.47
CA ARG A 226 11.93 2.07 -13.33
C ARG A 226 13.32 1.50 -13.07
N PRO A 227 14.01 0.96 -14.09
CA PRO A 227 15.32 0.35 -13.94
C PRO A 227 16.33 1.25 -13.21
N GLU A 228 16.27 2.57 -13.40
CA GLU A 228 17.17 3.53 -12.76
C GLU A 228 16.96 3.68 -11.24
N VAL A 229 15.82 3.25 -10.73
CA VAL A 229 15.47 3.21 -9.30
C VAL A 229 15.59 1.79 -8.75
N ASP A 230 15.02 0.84 -9.48
CA ASP A 230 14.81 -0.54 -9.06
C ASP A 230 16.13 -1.32 -9.02
N LEU A 231 17.06 -1.02 -9.93
CA LEU A 231 18.36 -1.69 -10.09
C LEU A 231 19.52 -0.83 -9.54
N PRO A 232 20.75 -1.38 -9.44
CA PRO A 232 21.93 -0.61 -9.07
C PRO A 232 22.13 0.64 -9.95
N PRO A 233 22.60 1.76 -9.38
CA PRO A 233 23.22 1.88 -8.05
C PRO A 233 22.24 2.15 -6.90
N ARG A 234 20.98 2.47 -7.18
CA ARG A 234 19.99 2.77 -6.12
C ARG A 234 19.49 1.50 -5.45
N ASP A 235 19.23 0.46 -6.24
CA ASP A 235 18.89 -0.89 -5.78
C ASP A 235 17.73 -0.89 -4.78
N ALA A 236 16.68 -0.12 -5.07
CA ALA A 236 15.57 0.11 -4.15
C ALA A 236 14.80 -1.18 -3.82
N VAL A 237 14.77 -2.14 -4.76
CA VAL A 237 14.19 -3.48 -4.57
C VAL A 237 14.93 -4.24 -3.47
N ARG A 238 16.26 -4.33 -3.56
CA ARG A 238 17.06 -5.02 -2.55
C ARG A 238 17.02 -4.30 -1.20
N ARG A 239 17.07 -2.96 -1.21
CA ARG A 239 16.95 -2.15 0.02
C ARG A 239 15.63 -2.38 0.73
N MET A 240 14.51 -2.44 -0.01
CA MET A 240 13.20 -2.73 0.57
C MET A 240 13.18 -4.08 1.32
N ALA A 241 13.70 -5.15 0.69
CA ALA A 241 13.83 -6.44 1.35
C ALA A 241 14.81 -6.41 2.54
N GLY A 242 15.83 -5.56 2.45
CA GLY A 242 16.83 -5.32 3.50
C GLY A 242 16.26 -4.75 4.80
N PHE A 243 15.15 -4.00 4.74
CA PHE A 243 14.48 -3.47 5.94
C PHE A 243 14.01 -4.57 6.90
N LYS A 244 13.89 -5.83 6.44
CA LYS A 244 13.61 -6.97 7.32
C LYS A 244 14.69 -7.25 8.36
N ALA A 245 15.93 -6.79 8.13
CA ALA A 245 17.00 -6.88 9.11
C ALA A 245 16.78 -5.93 10.30
N GLU A 246 16.06 -4.82 10.07
CA GLU A 246 15.79 -3.79 11.07
C GLU A 246 14.37 -3.92 11.67
N ASN A 247 13.43 -4.47 10.89
CA ASN A 247 12.09 -4.84 11.33
C ASN A 247 11.80 -6.29 10.92
N TYR A 248 12.09 -7.24 11.82
CA TYR A 248 11.98 -8.68 11.54
C TYR A 248 10.53 -9.18 11.33
N HIS A 249 9.54 -8.37 11.71
CA HIS A 249 8.12 -8.64 11.45
C HIS A 249 7.68 -8.20 10.06
N LEU A 250 8.46 -7.36 9.39
CA LEU A 250 8.13 -6.84 8.09
C LEU A 250 8.06 -7.96 7.05
N LYS A 251 6.94 -8.01 6.34
CA LYS A 251 6.80 -8.80 5.11
C LYS A 251 6.79 -7.87 3.92
N VAL A 252 7.54 -8.23 2.88
CA VAL A 252 7.71 -7.39 1.71
C VAL A 252 7.07 -8.07 0.50
N TRP A 253 6.19 -7.35 -0.19
CA TRP A 253 5.49 -7.82 -1.38
C TRP A 253 5.89 -7.00 -2.61
N LEU A 254 6.01 -7.68 -3.75
CA LEU A 254 6.19 -7.03 -5.03
C LEU A 254 4.82 -6.77 -5.65
N VAL A 255 4.58 -5.55 -6.09
CA VAL A 255 3.40 -5.19 -6.86
C VAL A 255 3.72 -5.25 -8.34
N VAL A 256 2.91 -6.00 -9.07
CA VAL A 256 3.05 -6.21 -10.51
C VAL A 256 1.87 -5.54 -11.21
N ARG A 257 2.16 -4.50 -11.98
CA ARG A 257 1.22 -3.79 -12.86
C ARG A 257 1.50 -4.20 -14.31
N GLY A 258 0.55 -4.02 -15.20
CA GLY A 258 0.76 -4.44 -16.59
C GLY A 258 -0.31 -3.92 -17.51
N ALA A 259 0.04 -3.92 -18.80
CA ALA A 259 -0.93 -3.69 -19.85
C ALA A 259 -1.96 -4.83 -19.85
N ASP A 260 -3.22 -4.49 -20.15
CA ASP A 260 -4.32 -5.45 -20.19
C ASP A 260 -3.95 -6.68 -21.05
N ALA A 261 -3.29 -6.50 -22.18
CA ALA A 261 -2.90 -7.59 -23.08
C ALA A 261 -2.05 -8.68 -22.40
N VAL A 262 -1.13 -8.31 -21.51
CA VAL A 262 -0.24 -9.28 -20.83
C VAL A 262 -1.00 -10.07 -19.77
N PHE A 263 -1.86 -9.38 -18.99
CA PHE A 263 -2.69 -10.07 -18.01
C PHE A 263 -3.80 -10.91 -18.68
N HIS A 264 -4.35 -10.45 -19.80
CA HIS A 264 -5.24 -11.25 -20.64
C HIS A 264 -4.55 -12.53 -21.09
N LYS A 265 -3.33 -12.42 -21.60
CA LYS A 265 -2.51 -13.56 -22.00
C LYS A 265 -2.36 -14.56 -20.83
N LEU A 266 -1.91 -14.08 -19.67
CA LEU A 266 -1.79 -14.87 -18.42
C LEU A 266 -3.10 -15.59 -18.01
N LEU A 267 -4.26 -14.98 -18.27
CA LEU A 267 -5.58 -15.56 -17.93
C LEU A 267 -6.16 -16.48 -19.00
N GLN A 268 -5.93 -16.19 -20.29
CA GLN A 268 -6.62 -16.83 -21.42
C GLN A 268 -5.86 -18.03 -21.98
N ASN A 269 -4.53 -18.01 -21.90
CA ASN A 269 -3.71 -19.05 -22.52
C ASN A 269 -3.34 -20.15 -21.53
N SER A 270 -3.21 -21.35 -22.08
CA SER A 270 -2.94 -22.66 -21.47
C SER A 270 -2.14 -22.66 -20.16
N ASN A 271 -2.31 -23.72 -19.35
CA ASN A 271 -1.53 -24.04 -18.15
C ASN A 271 0.00 -23.75 -18.27
N GLY A 272 0.57 -23.75 -19.49
CA GLY A 272 1.96 -23.39 -19.75
C GLY A 272 2.34 -21.95 -19.39
N GLU A 273 1.50 -20.95 -19.65
CA GLU A 273 1.82 -19.55 -19.33
C GLU A 273 1.72 -19.27 -17.82
N LYS A 274 0.65 -19.77 -17.18
CA LYS A 274 0.52 -19.77 -15.71
C LYS A 274 1.73 -20.44 -15.05
N ALA A 275 2.12 -21.63 -15.50
CA ALA A 275 3.28 -22.34 -14.97
C ALA A 275 4.59 -21.58 -15.21
N THR A 276 4.73 -20.90 -16.35
CA THR A 276 5.91 -20.08 -16.65
C THR A 276 5.96 -18.86 -15.73
N PHE A 277 4.84 -18.15 -15.55
CA PHE A 277 4.72 -17.07 -14.58
C PHE A 277 5.07 -17.56 -13.18
N HIS A 278 4.49 -18.66 -12.71
CA HIS A 278 4.76 -19.21 -11.37
C HIS A 278 6.24 -19.49 -11.15
N ARG A 279 6.89 -20.15 -12.11
CA ARG A 279 8.32 -20.47 -12.05
C ARG A 279 9.18 -19.21 -11.99
N ASN A 280 8.91 -18.25 -12.87
CA ASN A 280 9.69 -17.00 -12.95
C ASN A 280 9.49 -16.15 -11.69
N ALA A 281 8.25 -16.04 -11.21
CA ALA A 281 7.89 -15.29 -10.02
C ALA A 281 8.54 -15.86 -8.76
N ILE A 282 8.50 -17.19 -8.56
CA ILE A 282 9.15 -17.85 -7.42
C ILE A 282 10.66 -17.65 -7.46
N ALA A 283 11.29 -17.85 -8.63
CA ALA A 283 12.72 -17.63 -8.79
C ALA A 283 13.11 -16.18 -8.46
N TRP A 284 12.33 -15.21 -8.93
CA TRP A 284 12.56 -13.79 -8.64
C TRP A 284 12.39 -13.48 -7.15
N MET A 285 11.32 -13.95 -6.50
CA MET A 285 11.08 -13.72 -5.08
C MET A 285 12.19 -14.30 -4.21
N ARG A 286 12.67 -15.50 -4.55
CA ARG A 286 13.80 -16.14 -3.87
C ARG A 286 15.08 -15.32 -4.03
N GLY A 287 15.38 -14.87 -5.26
CA GLY A 287 16.57 -14.08 -5.55
C GLY A 287 16.60 -12.71 -4.87
N ASN A 288 15.43 -12.12 -4.59
CA ASN A 288 15.30 -10.79 -3.99
C ASN A 288 14.82 -10.79 -2.54
N ASN A 289 14.59 -11.97 -1.94
CA ASN A 289 14.06 -12.12 -0.58
C ASN A 289 12.68 -11.46 -0.36
N TYR A 290 11.74 -11.63 -1.29
CA TYR A 290 10.37 -11.12 -1.18
C TYR A 290 9.39 -12.19 -0.66
N ASP A 291 8.41 -11.79 0.14
CA ASP A 291 7.44 -12.66 0.81
C ASP A 291 6.17 -12.92 0.00
N GLY A 292 6.01 -12.24 -1.14
CA GLY A 292 4.86 -12.43 -2.00
C GLY A 292 4.78 -11.46 -3.17
N ILE A 293 3.76 -11.68 -4.00
CA ILE A 293 3.40 -10.84 -5.14
C ILE A 293 1.95 -10.38 -5.02
N ARG A 294 1.67 -9.17 -5.50
CA ARG A 294 0.33 -8.61 -5.67
C ARG A 294 0.13 -8.18 -7.11
N ILE A 295 -0.88 -8.72 -7.79
CA ILE A 295 -1.26 -8.25 -9.13
C ILE A 295 -2.15 -7.03 -8.97
N TRP A 296 -1.74 -5.92 -9.57
CA TRP A 296 -2.57 -4.74 -9.67
C TRP A 296 -3.06 -4.59 -11.09
N TRP A 297 -4.34 -4.91 -11.26
CA TRP A 297 -5.04 -4.74 -12.51
C TRP A 297 -6.21 -3.80 -12.29
N THR A 298 -6.19 -2.59 -12.85
CA THR A 298 -7.27 -1.61 -12.61
C THR A 298 -8.48 -1.78 -13.53
N THR A 299 -8.28 -2.49 -14.64
CA THR A 299 -9.14 -2.46 -15.82
C THR A 299 -9.57 -3.87 -16.25
N ALA A 300 -9.54 -4.84 -15.31
CA ALA A 300 -9.95 -6.21 -15.58
C ALA A 300 -11.40 -6.24 -16.15
N PRO A 301 -11.61 -6.77 -17.37
CA PRO A 301 -12.94 -6.86 -17.95
C PRO A 301 -13.82 -7.85 -17.18
N ASP A 302 -15.12 -7.53 -17.08
CA ASP A 302 -16.13 -8.39 -16.43
C ASP A 302 -16.12 -9.83 -16.97
N SER A 303 -15.83 -10.00 -18.26
CA SER A 303 -15.76 -11.31 -18.92
C SER A 303 -14.66 -12.23 -18.38
N LEU A 304 -13.67 -11.69 -17.68
CA LEU A 304 -12.53 -12.44 -17.14
C LEU A 304 -12.65 -12.75 -15.65
N ASN A 305 -13.75 -12.36 -14.99
CA ASN A 305 -13.90 -12.49 -13.54
C ASN A 305 -13.66 -13.93 -13.02
N ARG A 306 -14.12 -14.93 -13.78
CA ARG A 306 -13.94 -16.35 -13.45
C ARG A 306 -12.49 -16.78 -13.59
N SER A 307 -11.87 -16.46 -14.73
CA SER A 307 -10.46 -16.80 -15.00
C SER A 307 -9.53 -16.14 -13.99
N LEU A 308 -9.82 -14.92 -13.55
CA LEU A 308 -9.06 -14.21 -12.52
C LEU A 308 -9.15 -14.92 -11.17
N ALA A 309 -10.35 -15.32 -10.75
CA ALA A 309 -10.53 -16.09 -9.51
C ALA A 309 -9.82 -17.46 -9.57
N GLU A 310 -9.84 -18.12 -10.73
CA GLU A 310 -9.10 -19.38 -10.96
C GLU A 310 -7.59 -19.15 -10.90
N LEU A 311 -7.05 -18.14 -11.59
CA LEU A 311 -5.62 -17.77 -11.48
C LEU A 311 -5.23 -17.49 -10.04
N TYR A 312 -6.04 -16.73 -9.30
CA TYR A 312 -5.78 -16.39 -7.91
C TYR A 312 -5.68 -17.62 -7.02
N ASN A 313 -6.62 -18.56 -7.16
CA ASN A 313 -6.60 -19.81 -6.40
C ASN A 313 -5.41 -20.69 -6.78
N ASP A 314 -5.21 -20.93 -8.09
CA ASP A 314 -4.10 -21.74 -8.60
C ASP A 314 -2.75 -21.20 -8.12
N THR A 315 -2.56 -19.89 -8.20
CA THR A 315 -1.29 -19.24 -7.85
C THR A 315 -1.06 -19.25 -6.35
N ASN A 316 -2.09 -19.01 -5.54
CA ASN A 316 -1.96 -19.11 -4.08
C ASN A 316 -1.60 -20.53 -3.65
N ASP A 317 -2.20 -21.56 -4.24
CA ASP A 317 -1.87 -22.95 -3.91
C ASP A 317 -0.40 -23.25 -4.25
N VAL A 318 0.07 -22.85 -5.43
CA VAL A 318 1.47 -23.03 -5.83
C VAL A 318 2.44 -22.26 -4.92
N PHE A 319 2.16 -20.99 -4.61
CA PHE A 319 3.05 -20.14 -3.83
C PHE A 319 3.13 -20.58 -2.36
N ASN A 320 2.00 -20.99 -1.79
CA ASN A 320 1.94 -21.53 -0.43
C ASN A 320 2.70 -22.86 -0.33
N LEU A 321 2.49 -23.78 -1.29
CA LEU A 321 3.13 -25.11 -1.27
C LEU A 321 4.64 -25.07 -1.45
N GLN A 322 5.17 -24.14 -2.25
CA GLN A 322 6.58 -24.14 -2.61
C GLN A 322 7.46 -23.44 -1.56
N GLU A 323 6.99 -22.35 -0.94
CA GLU A 323 7.86 -21.50 -0.11
C GLU A 323 7.14 -20.67 0.98
N ASN A 324 5.88 -20.99 1.32
CA ASN A 324 5.08 -20.15 2.22
C ASN A 324 5.04 -18.67 1.76
N ARG A 325 4.96 -18.46 0.44
CA ARG A 325 4.86 -17.14 -0.19
C ARG A 325 3.40 -16.80 -0.42
N THR A 326 3.08 -15.52 -0.41
CA THR A 326 1.70 -15.06 -0.60
C THR A 326 1.46 -14.52 -2.01
N PHE A 327 0.30 -14.84 -2.58
CA PHE A 327 -0.19 -14.20 -3.79
C PHE A 327 -1.46 -13.41 -3.50
N GLY A 328 -1.62 -12.25 -4.14
CA GLY A 328 -2.77 -11.42 -3.91
C GLY A 328 -3.10 -10.48 -5.06
N LEU A 329 -4.18 -9.72 -4.88
CA LEU A 329 -4.71 -8.76 -5.83
C LEU A 329 -4.79 -7.38 -5.18
N VAL A 330 -4.47 -6.34 -5.93
CA VAL A 330 -4.79 -4.95 -5.59
C VAL A 330 -5.96 -4.54 -6.47
N ILE A 331 -7.11 -4.23 -5.86
CA ILE A 331 -8.36 -3.92 -6.56
C ILE A 331 -8.81 -2.49 -6.23
N PRO A 332 -9.32 -1.74 -7.21
CA PRO A 332 -9.84 -0.40 -6.95
C PRO A 332 -11.11 -0.45 -6.09
N TYR A 333 -11.52 0.72 -5.62
CA TYR A 333 -12.81 0.92 -4.97
C TYR A 333 -13.90 1.27 -5.99
N GLY A 334 -15.09 0.67 -5.88
CA GLY A 334 -16.29 1.10 -6.59
C GLY A 334 -17.19 -0.03 -7.11
N HIS A 335 -18.37 0.36 -7.63
CA HIS A 335 -19.41 -0.56 -8.09
C HIS A 335 -18.98 -1.55 -9.19
N HIS A 336 -17.98 -1.18 -10.00
CA HIS A 336 -17.45 -2.04 -11.07
C HIS A 336 -16.68 -3.25 -10.54
N VAL A 337 -16.23 -3.20 -9.28
CA VAL A 337 -15.40 -4.25 -8.67
C VAL A 337 -16.18 -5.56 -8.52
N HIS A 338 -17.47 -5.47 -8.23
CA HIS A 338 -18.32 -6.67 -8.11
C HIS A 338 -18.44 -7.42 -9.43
N ALA A 339 -18.60 -6.69 -10.53
CA ALA A 339 -18.77 -7.28 -11.86
C ALA A 339 -17.45 -7.93 -12.32
N ALA A 340 -16.32 -7.25 -12.06
CA ALA A 340 -15.00 -7.67 -12.53
C ALA A 340 -14.29 -8.73 -11.68
N TYR A 341 -14.51 -8.79 -10.36
CA TYR A 341 -13.65 -9.59 -9.47
C TYR A 341 -14.27 -10.83 -8.81
N ASN A 342 -15.58 -11.09 -8.98
CA ASN A 342 -16.26 -12.24 -8.35
C ASN A 342 -15.81 -12.45 -6.88
N THR A 343 -16.01 -11.41 -6.06
CA THR A 343 -15.44 -11.30 -4.71
C THR A 343 -15.81 -12.47 -3.81
N SER A 344 -16.97 -13.12 -4.00
CA SER A 344 -17.38 -14.30 -3.22
C SER A 344 -16.48 -15.51 -3.45
N LYS A 345 -15.94 -15.69 -4.66
CA LYS A 345 -14.97 -16.75 -4.96
C LYS A 345 -13.57 -16.41 -4.46
N LEU A 346 -13.17 -15.15 -4.54
CA LEU A 346 -11.87 -14.70 -4.00
C LEU A 346 -11.84 -14.80 -2.46
N ALA A 347 -12.98 -14.55 -1.81
CA ALA A 347 -13.14 -14.57 -0.36
C ALA A 347 -13.06 -15.97 0.28
N HIS A 348 -13.26 -17.05 -0.48
CA HIS A 348 -13.31 -18.40 0.08
C HIS A 348 -11.96 -18.93 0.60
N ARG A 349 -10.83 -18.30 0.24
CA ARG A 349 -9.51 -18.67 0.73
C ARG A 349 -9.12 -17.76 1.90
N ARG A 350 -8.97 -18.34 3.09
CA ARG A 350 -8.56 -17.67 4.35
C ARG A 350 -7.09 -17.22 4.38
N ALA A 351 -6.45 -17.02 3.23
CA ALA A 351 -5.15 -16.38 3.22
C ALA A 351 -5.39 -14.90 3.48
N TYR A 352 -5.26 -14.51 4.75
CA TYR A 352 -5.39 -13.13 5.20
C TYR A 352 -4.50 -12.20 4.35
N HIS A 353 -4.90 -10.95 4.11
CA HIS A 353 -4.07 -9.91 3.43
C HIS A 353 -3.82 -10.11 1.93
N THR A 354 -4.63 -10.93 1.28
CA THR A 354 -4.46 -11.28 -0.14
C THR A 354 -5.21 -10.37 -1.08
N ILE A 355 -6.24 -9.67 -0.61
CA ILE A 355 -6.97 -8.68 -1.42
C ILE A 355 -6.81 -7.32 -0.78
N ILE A 356 -6.11 -6.44 -1.48
CA ILE A 356 -5.87 -5.07 -1.06
C ILE A 356 -6.82 -4.18 -1.83
N MET A 357 -7.66 -3.44 -1.10
CA MET A 357 -8.58 -2.49 -1.67
C MET A 357 -7.97 -1.10 -1.57
N TYR A 358 -8.08 -0.35 -2.66
CA TYR A 358 -7.66 1.04 -2.64
C TYR A 358 -8.70 1.99 -3.20
N HIS A 359 -8.82 3.15 -2.56
CA HIS A 359 -9.57 4.27 -3.11
C HIS A 359 -8.71 5.03 -4.11
N ASP A 360 -9.20 5.11 -5.35
CA ASP A 360 -8.66 6.07 -6.29
C ASP A 360 -9.14 7.48 -5.90
N TYR A 361 -8.32 8.48 -6.19
CA TYR A 361 -8.70 9.87 -5.95
C TYR A 361 -9.92 10.22 -6.81
N PRO A 362 -10.87 11.02 -6.28
CA PRO A 362 -12.04 11.41 -7.05
C PRO A 362 -11.62 12.25 -8.28
N ARG A 363 -11.52 11.60 -9.43
CA ARG A 363 -11.23 12.23 -10.74
C ARG A 363 -12.41 13.02 -11.30
N ASN A 364 -13.58 12.91 -10.68
CA ASN A 364 -14.78 13.61 -11.10
C ASN A 364 -15.42 14.36 -9.92
N LEU A 365 -15.28 15.68 -9.92
CA LEU A 365 -15.88 16.58 -8.93
C LEU A 365 -17.37 16.84 -9.16
N THR A 366 -17.91 16.58 -10.36
CA THR A 366 -19.23 17.10 -10.78
C THR A 366 -20.42 16.63 -9.93
N ASN A 367 -20.24 15.63 -9.06
CA ASN A 367 -21.30 15.13 -8.16
C ASN A 367 -20.81 14.79 -6.75
N ARG A 368 -19.58 15.16 -6.39
CA ARG A 368 -18.99 14.77 -5.09
C ARG A 368 -18.87 15.96 -4.16
N LYS A 369 -19.29 15.74 -2.91
CA LYS A 369 -19.01 16.64 -1.79
C LYS A 369 -17.50 16.73 -1.58
N ALA A 370 -17.04 17.85 -1.03
CA ALA A 370 -15.63 18.11 -0.72
C ALA A 370 -15.08 17.21 0.41
N THR A 371 -14.99 15.90 0.17
CA THR A 371 -14.47 14.93 1.13
C THR A 371 -13.40 14.06 0.47
N THR A 372 -12.32 13.80 1.19
CA THR A 372 -11.16 13.00 0.74
C THR A 372 -11.54 11.54 0.48
N TYR A 373 -12.46 10.99 1.27
CA TYR A 373 -13.07 9.67 1.09
C TYR A 373 -14.42 9.60 1.83
N THR A 374 -15.22 8.54 1.63
CA THR A 374 -16.49 8.35 2.36
C THR A 374 -16.53 6.98 3.01
N LEU A 375 -16.95 6.87 4.28
CA LEU A 375 -17.17 5.55 4.90
C LEU A 375 -18.41 4.85 4.28
N ARG A 376 -19.24 5.57 3.49
CA ARG A 376 -20.32 4.97 2.69
C ARG A 376 -19.78 3.94 1.72
N GLU A 377 -18.70 4.31 1.03
CA GLU A 377 -17.98 3.41 0.17
C GLU A 377 -17.59 2.18 1.00
N HIS A 378 -16.99 2.36 2.20
CA HIS A 378 -16.67 1.27 3.14
C HIS A 378 -17.86 0.33 3.43
N ARG A 379 -19.04 0.87 3.77
CA ARG A 379 -20.25 0.08 4.04
C ARG A 379 -20.68 -0.82 2.88
N VAL A 380 -20.55 -0.37 1.62
CA VAL A 380 -20.90 -1.21 0.46
C VAL A 380 -20.05 -2.48 0.46
N TYR A 381 -18.80 -2.36 0.88
CA TYR A 381 -17.89 -3.50 0.93
C TYR A 381 -18.14 -4.35 2.16
N SER A 382 -18.43 -3.77 3.31
CA SER A 382 -18.85 -4.53 4.49
C SER A 382 -20.11 -5.36 4.22
N GLN A 383 -21.01 -4.89 3.35
CA GLN A 383 -22.13 -5.70 2.88
C GLN A 383 -21.69 -6.89 2.03
N ILE A 384 -20.59 -6.79 1.27
CA ILE A 384 -19.94 -7.93 0.61
C ILE A 384 -19.33 -8.86 1.66
N LEU A 385 -18.62 -8.30 2.64
CA LEU A 385 -17.99 -9.07 3.72
C LEU A 385 -19.00 -9.93 4.44
N ASN A 386 -20.17 -9.36 4.75
CA ASN A 386 -21.27 -10.06 5.40
C ASN A 386 -21.84 -11.23 4.58
N GLN A 387 -21.57 -11.30 3.27
CA GLN A 387 -21.99 -12.41 2.40
C GLN A 387 -20.96 -13.54 2.32
N THR A 388 -19.84 -13.41 3.01
CA THR A 388 -18.69 -14.29 2.90
C THR A 388 -18.22 -14.67 4.31
N ASP A 389 -17.81 -15.92 4.53
CA ASP A 389 -17.24 -16.36 5.81
C ASP A 389 -15.86 -15.70 6.00
N ARG A 390 -15.88 -14.43 6.42
CA ARG A 390 -14.75 -13.57 6.82
C ARG A 390 -13.56 -13.51 5.84
N PRO A 391 -13.71 -12.88 4.67
CA PRO A 391 -12.55 -12.47 3.90
C PRO A 391 -11.85 -11.32 4.62
N ALA A 392 -10.56 -11.50 4.92
CA ALA A 392 -9.72 -10.41 5.39
C ALA A 392 -9.22 -9.61 4.21
N PHE A 393 -9.86 -8.47 3.98
CA PHE A 393 -9.34 -7.48 3.05
C PHE A 393 -8.29 -6.63 3.76
N CYS A 394 -7.45 -5.99 2.95
CA CYS A 394 -6.63 -4.90 3.44
C CYS A 394 -7.14 -3.58 2.87
N HIS A 395 -7.45 -2.64 3.76
CA HIS A 395 -7.97 -1.35 3.37
C HIS A 395 -6.85 -0.31 3.33
N LEU A 396 -6.56 0.24 2.13
CA LEU A 396 -5.64 1.36 1.98
C LEU A 396 -6.41 2.68 1.99
N MET A 397 -6.19 3.48 3.02
CA MET A 397 -6.77 4.80 3.15
C MET A 397 -5.93 5.84 2.39
N PRO A 398 -6.53 6.64 1.48
CA PRO A 398 -5.81 7.66 0.75
C PRO A 398 -5.58 8.93 1.55
N PHE A 399 -4.33 9.38 1.62
CA PHE A 399 -3.96 10.62 2.29
C PHE A 399 -3.41 11.62 1.28
N VAL A 400 -4.35 12.32 0.65
CA VAL A 400 -4.09 13.60 -0.03
C VAL A 400 -5.03 14.64 0.51
N ALA A 401 -4.58 15.88 0.49
CA ALA A 401 -5.48 16.99 0.58
C ALA A 401 -6.10 17.27 -0.80
N LEU A 402 -7.41 17.50 -0.82
CA LEU A 402 -8.14 17.89 -2.00
C LEU A 402 -8.32 19.40 -2.01
N ARG A 403 -7.87 20.06 -3.08
CA ARG A 403 -8.03 21.50 -3.31
C ARG A 403 -9.08 21.76 -4.38
N TYR A 404 -10.02 22.66 -4.12
CA TYR A 404 -11.10 22.98 -5.04
C TYR A 404 -11.44 24.47 -5.01
N LYS A 405 -12.15 24.89 -6.05
CA LYS A 405 -12.77 26.21 -6.14
C LYS A 405 -14.19 26.15 -5.57
N ILE A 406 -14.57 27.17 -4.82
CA ILE A 406 -15.89 27.30 -4.18
C ILE A 406 -16.47 28.69 -4.41
N ASP A 407 -17.78 28.83 -4.18
CA ASP A 407 -18.40 30.13 -4.02
C ASP A 407 -17.88 30.79 -2.72
N PRO A 408 -17.23 31.97 -2.77
CA PRO A 408 -16.71 32.66 -1.59
C PRO A 408 -17.76 32.91 -0.51
N ALA A 409 -19.03 33.09 -0.88
CA ALA A 409 -20.12 33.26 0.07
C ALA A 409 -20.38 32.01 0.92
N LYS A 410 -19.81 30.86 0.56
CA LYS A 410 -19.86 29.61 1.32
C LYS A 410 -18.63 29.40 2.19
N CYS A 411 -17.56 30.18 2.00
CA CYS A 411 -16.38 30.08 2.85
C CYS A 411 -16.72 30.56 4.27
N GLY A 412 -16.45 29.72 5.27
CA GLY A 412 -16.75 30.00 6.68
C GLY A 412 -18.16 29.68 7.15
N GLY A 413 -18.98 29.02 6.34
CA GLY A 413 -20.24 28.46 6.81
C GLY A 413 -20.03 27.23 7.70
N ASN A 414 -20.90 27.02 8.70
CA ASN A 414 -20.85 25.88 9.64
C ASN A 414 -21.08 24.49 9.01
N ARG A 415 -21.15 24.39 7.68
CA ARG A 415 -21.51 23.15 6.96
C ARG A 415 -20.62 22.93 5.74
N PRO A 416 -19.30 22.75 5.92
CA PRO A 416 -18.35 22.53 4.83
C PRO A 416 -18.72 21.34 3.94
N TYR A 417 -19.36 20.30 4.49
CA TYR A 417 -19.86 19.13 3.75
C TYR A 417 -21.02 19.42 2.77
N GLN A 418 -21.60 20.62 2.78
CA GLN A 418 -22.63 21.04 1.81
C GLN A 418 -22.05 21.86 0.66
N ILE A 419 -20.74 22.15 0.70
CA ILE A 419 -20.09 22.92 -0.35
C ILE A 419 -19.94 22.06 -1.58
N VAL A 420 -20.45 22.57 -2.70
CA VAL A 420 -20.34 21.97 -4.03
C VAL A 420 -19.11 22.60 -4.70
N PRO A 421 -18.08 21.82 -5.06
CA PRO A 421 -16.94 22.33 -5.80
C PRO A 421 -17.37 22.92 -7.15
N LEU A 422 -16.87 24.11 -7.47
CA LEU A 422 -16.99 24.73 -8.81
C LEU A 422 -15.95 24.16 -9.79
N GLY A 423 -14.88 23.56 -9.27
CA GLY A 423 -13.80 22.97 -10.05
C GLY A 423 -12.62 22.61 -9.16
N TYR A 424 -11.56 22.04 -9.76
CA TYR A 424 -10.31 21.79 -9.06
C TYR A 424 -9.59 23.10 -8.75
N GLY A 425 -8.92 23.14 -7.60
CA GLY A 425 -8.01 24.23 -7.27
C GLY A 425 -6.72 24.12 -8.09
N PRO A 426 -5.90 25.17 -8.11
CA PRO A 426 -4.64 25.13 -8.83
C PRO A 426 -3.71 24.05 -8.26
N PRO A 427 -2.80 23.49 -9.10
CA PRO A 427 -1.86 22.46 -8.67
C PRO A 427 -0.94 22.98 -7.56
N GLY A 428 -0.57 22.08 -6.64
CA GLY A 428 0.45 22.36 -5.64
C GLY A 428 1.86 22.43 -6.26
N PRO A 429 2.82 23.15 -5.65
CA PRO A 429 4.19 23.26 -6.15
C PRO A 429 4.96 21.92 -6.15
N LEU A 430 4.62 21.00 -5.25
CA LEU A 430 5.23 19.67 -5.10
C LEU A 430 4.47 18.61 -5.88
N THR A 431 3.15 18.51 -5.69
CA THR A 431 2.31 17.48 -6.35
C THR A 431 2.10 17.74 -7.83
N LYS A 432 2.16 19.01 -8.26
CA LYS A 432 2.00 19.47 -9.65
C LYS A 432 0.71 19.00 -10.32
N THR A 433 -0.29 18.61 -9.53
CA THR A 433 -1.54 18.04 -10.00
C THR A 433 -2.70 18.89 -9.51
N ALA A 434 -3.55 19.36 -10.43
CA ALA A 434 -4.67 20.22 -10.09
C ALA A 434 -5.58 19.53 -9.07
N GLY A 435 -5.88 20.26 -8.00
CA GLY A 435 -6.74 19.79 -6.92
C GLY A 435 -6.16 18.74 -5.97
N ILE A 436 -4.88 18.39 -6.09
CA ILE A 436 -4.20 17.49 -5.15
C ILE A 436 -3.08 18.26 -4.45
N LEU A 437 -3.04 18.15 -3.12
CA LEU A 437 -1.96 18.66 -2.28
C LEU A 437 -1.45 17.54 -1.36
N SER A 438 -0.15 17.56 -1.11
CA SER A 438 0.51 16.83 -0.03
C SER A 438 0.34 17.58 1.30
N LEU A 439 0.48 16.90 2.43
CA LEU A 439 0.37 17.53 3.75
C LEU A 439 1.38 18.69 3.94
N PRO A 440 2.67 18.56 3.55
CA PRO A 440 3.60 19.69 3.49
C PRO A 440 3.07 20.94 2.79
N GLU A 441 2.40 20.79 1.64
CA GLU A 441 1.84 21.93 0.91
C GLU A 441 0.63 22.52 1.63
N VAL A 442 -0.16 21.71 2.33
CA VAL A 442 -1.24 22.21 3.18
C VAL A 442 -0.66 23.10 4.28
N CYS A 443 0.40 22.64 4.96
CA CYS A 443 1.07 23.39 6.03
C CYS A 443 1.67 24.72 5.52
N ASP A 444 2.16 24.76 4.28
CA ASP A 444 2.66 25.99 3.65
C ASP A 444 1.54 26.97 3.25
N ILE A 445 0.34 26.47 2.93
CA ILE A 445 -0.77 27.27 2.38
C ILE A 445 -1.73 27.74 3.49
N VAL A 446 -2.08 26.84 4.40
CA VAL A 446 -3.08 27.08 5.46
C VAL A 446 -2.38 27.73 6.64
N ASP A 447 -2.49 29.06 6.70
CA ASP A 447 -2.03 29.87 7.81
C ASP A 447 -3.20 30.35 8.69
N SER A 448 -2.90 31.12 9.73
CA SER A 448 -3.89 31.68 10.67
C SER A 448 -4.91 32.64 10.04
N THR A 449 -4.74 33.02 8.77
CA THR A 449 -5.69 33.87 8.04
C THR A 449 -6.75 33.08 7.27
N TRP A 450 -6.60 31.77 7.14
CA TRP A 450 -7.61 30.90 6.55
C TRP A 450 -8.72 30.60 7.55
N ASN A 451 -9.95 30.49 7.06
CA ASN A 451 -11.03 29.98 7.90
C ASN A 451 -10.95 28.45 7.93
N THR A 452 -10.53 27.92 9.08
CA THR A 452 -10.38 26.49 9.33
C THR A 452 -11.52 25.97 10.18
N THR A 453 -12.12 24.85 9.78
CA THR A 453 -13.16 24.16 10.53
C THR A 453 -12.85 22.67 10.55
N ALA A 454 -12.75 22.10 11.74
CA ALA A 454 -12.72 20.66 11.91
C ALA A 454 -14.11 20.08 11.57
N VAL A 455 -14.14 19.07 10.72
CA VAL A 455 -15.36 18.38 10.30
C VAL A 455 -15.37 17.02 10.95
N PHE A 456 -16.10 16.91 12.05
CA PHE A 456 -16.21 15.64 12.76
C PHE A 456 -17.05 14.62 12.00
N ALA A 457 -16.66 13.37 12.16
CA ALA A 457 -17.35 12.22 11.62
C ALA A 457 -18.82 12.24 12.05
N ASP A 458 -19.68 12.01 11.07
CA ASP A 458 -21.08 11.71 11.31
C ASP A 458 -21.24 10.21 11.17
N ASN A 459 -21.22 9.48 12.30
CA ASN A 459 -21.30 8.02 12.32
C ASN A 459 -22.59 7.53 11.63
N ALA A 460 -23.70 8.27 11.73
CA ALA A 460 -24.94 7.90 11.07
C ALA A 460 -24.81 8.00 9.54
N ASN A 461 -24.07 9.00 9.07
CA ASN A 461 -23.82 9.23 7.64
C ASN A 461 -22.48 8.69 7.13
N LEU A 462 -21.73 7.98 7.97
CA LEU A 462 -20.49 7.32 7.58
C LEU A 462 -19.52 8.31 6.91
N ARG A 463 -19.23 9.42 7.59
CA ARG A 463 -18.28 10.43 7.11
C ARG A 463 -17.00 10.39 7.93
N PRO A 464 -15.83 10.50 7.30
CA PRO A 464 -14.60 10.61 8.06
C PRO A 464 -14.46 11.99 8.72
N ASN A 465 -13.62 12.04 9.74
CA ASN A 465 -13.02 13.24 10.27
C ASN A 465 -12.04 13.81 9.26
N TYR A 466 -12.09 15.12 9.05
CA TYR A 466 -11.13 15.86 8.25
C TYR A 466 -11.20 17.34 8.61
N HIS A 467 -10.17 18.08 8.25
CA HIS A 467 -10.16 19.52 8.33
C HIS A 467 -10.55 20.15 6.99
N PHE A 468 -11.35 21.22 7.07
CA PHE A 468 -11.69 22.06 5.92
C PHE A 468 -11.14 23.46 6.15
N ALA A 469 -10.33 23.96 5.22
CA ALA A 469 -9.84 25.32 5.21
C ALA A 469 -10.30 26.04 3.95
N CYS A 470 -10.68 27.32 4.06
CA CYS A 470 -10.96 28.14 2.88
C CYS A 470 -10.51 29.61 3.02
N LYS A 471 -10.25 30.24 1.88
CA LYS A 471 -9.94 31.67 1.75
C LYS A 471 -10.38 32.18 0.37
N GLY A 472 -11.40 33.03 0.35
CA GLY A 472 -12.01 33.50 -0.90
C GLY A 472 -12.63 32.33 -1.68
N GLU A 473 -12.19 32.14 -2.93
CA GLU A 473 -12.65 31.05 -3.79
C GLU A 473 -11.90 29.73 -3.57
N ASP A 474 -10.79 29.73 -2.82
CA ASP A 474 -9.99 28.52 -2.60
C ASP A 474 -10.46 27.79 -1.34
N ALA A 475 -10.56 26.47 -1.45
CA ALA A 475 -10.82 25.59 -0.32
C ALA A 475 -9.98 24.30 -0.40
N ILE A 476 -9.66 23.76 0.77
CA ILE A 476 -8.81 22.58 0.97
C ILE A 476 -9.50 21.68 1.99
N ALA A 477 -9.74 20.42 1.63
CA ALA A 477 -10.09 19.36 2.56
C ALA A 477 -8.86 18.49 2.79
N TYR A 478 -8.44 18.30 4.03
CA TYR A 478 -7.21 17.57 4.38
C TYR A 478 -7.39 16.78 5.68
N THR A 479 -6.50 15.82 5.91
CA THR A 479 -6.52 14.94 7.09
C THR A 479 -5.25 15.20 7.90
N THR A 480 -5.40 15.36 9.21
CA THR A 480 -4.29 15.46 10.18
C THR A 480 -3.97 14.09 10.79
N GLY A 481 -2.92 14.01 11.62
CA GLY A 481 -2.65 12.79 12.39
C GLY A 481 -3.83 12.40 13.30
N GLU A 482 -4.40 13.37 14.03
CA GLU A 482 -5.56 13.15 14.91
C GLU A 482 -6.80 12.69 14.14
N ASP A 483 -7.08 13.31 12.98
CA ASP A 483 -8.18 12.84 12.13
C ASP A 483 -7.98 11.38 11.72
N ALA A 484 -6.77 11.01 11.32
CA ALA A 484 -6.45 9.66 10.89
C ALA A 484 -6.64 8.64 12.02
N GLU A 485 -6.24 9.00 13.24
CA GLU A 485 -6.48 8.21 14.46
C GLU A 485 -7.97 7.96 14.68
N LEU A 486 -8.77 9.04 14.71
CA LEU A 486 -10.22 8.96 14.93
C LEU A 486 -10.92 8.16 13.82
N ASN A 487 -10.47 8.34 12.58
CA ASN A 487 -11.02 7.62 11.43
C ASN A 487 -10.74 6.13 11.48
N VAL A 488 -9.54 5.73 11.88
CA VAL A 488 -9.20 4.31 11.99
C VAL A 488 -9.87 3.68 13.19
N GLY A 489 -9.97 4.36 14.34
CA GLY A 489 -10.75 3.86 15.47
C GLY A 489 -12.23 3.62 15.11
N ALA A 490 -12.82 4.51 14.29
CA ALA A 490 -14.18 4.32 13.79
C ALA A 490 -14.30 3.14 12.81
N LEU A 491 -13.28 2.91 11.97
CA LEU A 491 -13.26 1.77 11.04
C LEU A 491 -13.06 0.45 11.78
N ASP A 492 -12.11 0.40 12.70
CA ASP A 492 -11.77 -0.79 13.48
C ASP A 492 -12.98 -1.32 14.26
N THR A 493 -13.64 -0.43 15.01
CA THR A 493 -14.87 -0.74 15.76
C THR A 493 -16.04 -1.17 14.88
N THR A 494 -16.09 -0.76 13.61
CA THR A 494 -17.22 -1.04 12.73
C THR A 494 -17.00 -2.30 11.91
N PHE A 495 -15.76 -2.63 11.56
CA PHE A 495 -15.46 -3.59 10.51
C PHE A 495 -14.58 -4.77 10.94
N GLU A 496 -14.01 -4.75 12.15
CA GLU A 496 -13.11 -5.80 12.66
C GLU A 496 -12.03 -6.19 11.63
N GLU A 497 -11.59 -5.22 10.81
CA GLU A 497 -10.63 -5.49 9.75
C GLU A 497 -9.31 -5.89 10.40
N GLU A 498 -8.63 -6.87 9.81
CA GLU A 498 -7.33 -7.34 10.30
C GLU A 498 -6.16 -6.53 9.72
N VAL A 499 -6.42 -5.75 8.67
CA VAL A 499 -5.38 -5.03 7.93
C VAL A 499 -5.84 -3.66 7.46
N PHE A 500 -5.15 -2.63 7.93
CA PHE A 500 -5.23 -1.28 7.38
C PHE A 500 -3.90 -0.86 6.79
N GLY A 501 -3.94 0.16 5.95
CA GLY A 501 -2.74 0.79 5.45
C GLY A 501 -2.99 2.19 4.94
N VAL A 502 -1.91 2.84 4.59
CA VAL A 502 -1.90 4.18 3.98
C VAL A 502 -1.67 4.04 2.49
N MET A 503 -2.31 4.89 1.68
CA MET A 503 -1.89 5.12 0.30
C MET A 503 -1.03 6.38 0.25
N ASN A 504 0.04 6.32 -0.55
CA ASN A 504 0.92 7.44 -0.86
C ASN A 504 1.59 8.08 0.37
N PRO A 505 2.38 7.31 1.15
CA PRO A 505 3.11 7.85 2.29
C PRO A 505 4.06 9.00 1.93
N GLU A 506 4.46 9.14 0.66
CA GLU A 506 5.23 10.29 0.18
C GLU A 506 4.51 11.65 0.31
N TYR A 507 3.18 11.64 0.44
CA TYR A 507 2.37 12.85 0.63
C TYR A 507 2.12 13.20 2.09
N ASP A 508 2.53 12.34 3.02
CA ASP A 508 2.59 12.68 4.44
C ASP A 508 3.79 13.62 4.71
N ASP A 509 3.89 14.15 5.92
CA ASP A 509 5.01 14.98 6.35
C ASP A 509 6.25 14.13 6.71
N PHE A 510 6.78 13.40 5.73
CA PHE A 510 8.05 12.69 5.86
C PHE A 510 9.27 13.58 6.16
N PRO A 511 9.33 14.88 5.78
CA PRO A 511 10.46 15.72 6.15
C PRO A 511 10.31 16.39 7.51
N GLY A 512 9.12 16.38 8.11
CA GLY A 512 8.90 16.92 9.45
C GLY A 512 8.86 18.41 9.53
N ILE A 513 8.25 19.04 8.54
CA ILE A 513 8.20 20.50 8.42
C ILE A 513 6.93 21.10 8.99
N CYS A 514 5.85 20.32 9.08
CA CYS A 514 4.57 20.82 9.55
C CYS A 514 4.69 21.18 11.04
N PRO A 515 4.01 22.23 11.50
CA PRO A 515 3.97 22.56 12.91
C PRO A 515 3.41 21.38 13.73
N ASP A 516 3.82 21.28 15.01
CA ASP A 516 3.43 20.17 15.90
C ASP A 516 1.90 20.03 16.06
N GLU A 517 1.12 21.09 15.75
CA GLU A 517 -0.35 21.07 15.73
C GLU A 517 -0.95 20.13 14.67
N PHE A 518 -0.17 19.72 13.66
CA PHE A 518 -0.55 18.71 12.67
C PHE A 518 -0.15 17.28 13.10
N GLY A 519 0.54 17.14 14.23
CA GLY A 519 1.05 15.89 14.78
C GLY A 519 2.57 15.89 14.99
N THR A 520 3.13 14.73 15.30
CA THR A 520 4.58 14.58 15.49
C THR A 520 5.38 14.87 14.22
N LYS A 521 6.64 15.29 14.43
CA LYS A 521 7.60 15.75 13.42
C LYS A 521 7.94 14.81 12.27
N TYR A 522 7.35 13.63 12.10
CA TYR A 522 7.55 12.80 10.89
C TYR A 522 6.37 11.88 10.72
N TYR A 523 5.87 11.79 9.49
CA TYR A 523 4.78 10.88 9.14
C TYR A 523 3.58 10.94 10.11
N PRO A 524 3.06 12.14 10.45
CA PRO A 524 2.02 12.27 11.47
C PRO A 524 0.78 11.41 11.16
N ILE A 525 0.42 11.25 9.89
CA ILE A 525 -0.74 10.45 9.48
C ILE A 525 -0.42 8.95 9.59
N VAL A 526 0.70 8.50 8.99
CA VAL A 526 1.07 7.07 9.06
C VAL A 526 1.24 6.63 10.51
N ARG A 527 1.89 7.46 11.33
CA ARG A 527 2.12 7.19 12.75
C ARG A 527 0.83 7.19 13.55
N GLY A 528 -0.07 8.15 13.34
CA GLY A 528 -1.35 8.19 14.06
C GLY A 528 -2.14 6.89 13.87
N ILE A 529 -2.28 6.45 12.61
CA ILE A 529 -2.97 5.20 12.29
C ILE A 529 -2.28 4.01 12.94
N PHE A 530 -0.96 3.95 12.82
CA PHE A 530 -0.17 2.88 13.38
C PHE A 530 -0.39 2.75 14.89
N LEU A 531 -0.39 3.87 15.62
CA LEU A 531 -0.58 3.91 17.07
C LEU A 531 -1.97 3.43 17.49
N VAL A 532 -3.03 3.91 16.83
CA VAL A 532 -4.41 3.46 17.15
C VAL A 532 -4.53 1.96 16.97
N TYR A 533 -3.97 1.43 15.90
CA TYR A 533 -4.10 0.02 15.55
C TYR A 533 -3.22 -0.91 16.40
N HIS A 534 -2.29 -0.37 17.19
CA HIS A 534 -1.42 -1.13 18.10
C HIS A 534 -1.77 -0.95 19.58
N HIS A 535 -2.48 0.13 19.93
CA HIS A 535 -2.80 0.48 21.31
C HIS A 535 -4.29 0.41 21.66
N GLY A 536 -5.18 0.39 20.66
CA GLY A 536 -6.59 0.05 20.82
C GLY A 536 -6.75 -1.46 20.96
#